data_AF-A0A843YI18-F1
#
_entry.id   AF-A0A843YI18-F1
#
_cell.length_a   1.000
_cell.length_b   1.000
_cell.length_c   1.000
_cell.angle_alpha   90.00
_cell.angle_beta   90.00
_cell.angle_gamma   90.00
#
_symmetry.space_group_name_H-M   'P 1'
#
loop_
_entity.id
_entity.type
_entity.pdbx_description
1 polymer ?
#
loop_
_entity_poly.entity_id
_entity_poly.type
_entity_poly.pdbx_seq_one_letter_code
_entity_poly.pdbx_strand_id
1 'polypeptide(L)'
;MKTINLVDKLAQFSSHWDPHVVADYNNNDVMVVKFQGEYPFHQHADTDDFFLVLEGEMEMDIEGEPPRVVKAGEMFVVPKGVVHRPRAPKEVKVLLIEPKGEPNSGDSDRQPAPKPRI
;
A
#
# COMPACT_ATOMS: atom_id res chain seq x y z
N MET A 1 13.29 -21.48 -6.56
CA MET A 1 12.35 -20.97 -5.53
C MET A 1 13.13 -20.71 -4.26
N LYS A 2 13.03 -19.51 -3.68
CA LYS A 2 13.66 -19.13 -2.40
C LYS A 2 12.63 -18.39 -1.57
N THR A 3 12.74 -18.49 -0.25
CA THR A 3 11.91 -17.70 0.68
C THR A 3 12.26 -16.23 0.57
N ILE A 4 11.28 -15.35 0.77
CA ILE A 4 11.47 -13.90 0.84
C ILE A 4 11.26 -13.50 2.30
N ASN A 5 12.27 -12.86 2.87
CA ASN A 5 12.16 -12.23 4.19
C ASN A 5 11.75 -10.77 4.01
N LEU A 6 10.51 -10.44 4.39
CA LEU A 6 9.98 -9.08 4.25
C LEU A 6 10.73 -8.07 5.12
N VAL A 7 11.27 -8.48 6.27
CA VAL A 7 12.09 -7.61 7.12
C VAL A 7 13.37 -7.20 6.38
N ASP A 8 14.03 -8.17 5.73
CA ASP A 8 15.24 -7.89 4.95
C ASP A 8 14.95 -7.01 3.73
N LYS A 9 13.77 -7.14 3.10
CA LYS A 9 13.34 -6.27 1.99
C LYS A 9 13.06 -4.85 2.46
N LEU A 10 12.31 -4.70 3.55
CA LEU A 10 12.03 -3.41 4.17
C LEU A 10 13.29 -2.71 4.68
N ALA A 11 14.36 -3.44 5.01
CA ALA A 11 15.63 -2.85 5.43
C ALA A 11 16.44 -2.21 4.28
N GLN A 12 16.08 -2.47 3.02
CA GLN A 12 16.84 -1.99 1.85
C GLN A 12 16.54 -0.55 1.45
N PHE A 13 15.46 0.04 1.96
CA PHE A 13 15.06 1.41 1.63
C PHE A 13 14.51 2.14 2.87
N SER A 14 14.52 3.46 2.82
CA SER A 14 13.97 4.34 3.87
C SER A 14 12.99 5.37 3.33
N SER A 15 12.71 5.33 2.02
CA SER A 15 11.74 6.20 1.36
C SER A 15 10.31 5.83 1.76
N HIS A 16 9.40 6.79 1.54
CA HIS A 16 7.98 6.66 1.85
C HIS A 16 7.13 6.84 0.61
N TRP A 17 5.99 6.12 0.60
CA TRP A 17 4.96 6.18 -0.44
C TRP A 17 5.36 5.60 -1.82
N ASP A 18 6.53 4.99 -1.93
CA ASP A 18 7.03 4.29 -3.11
C ASP A 18 7.08 2.78 -2.86
N PRO A 19 6.08 2.01 -3.37
CA PRO A 19 6.07 0.56 -3.23
C PRO A 19 7.24 -0.09 -3.96
N HIS A 20 7.83 -1.12 -3.34
CA HIS A 20 8.91 -1.90 -3.92
C HIS A 20 8.47 -3.33 -4.20
N VAL A 21 8.64 -3.82 -5.43
CA VAL A 21 8.25 -5.18 -5.83
C VAL A 21 9.21 -6.20 -5.24
N VAL A 22 8.68 -7.16 -4.49
CA VAL A 22 9.46 -8.24 -3.86
C VAL A 22 9.20 -9.61 -4.47
N ALA A 23 8.05 -9.81 -5.11
CA ALA A 23 7.70 -11.04 -5.81
C ALA A 23 6.65 -10.82 -6.90
N ASP A 24 6.57 -11.80 -7.81
CA ASP A 24 5.50 -11.93 -8.79
C ASP A 24 4.51 -13.02 -8.32
N TYR A 25 3.21 -12.75 -8.34
CA TYR A 25 2.15 -13.74 -8.08
C TYR A 25 1.09 -13.70 -9.19
N ASN A 26 1.14 -14.67 -10.10
CA ASN A 26 0.40 -14.62 -11.37
C ASN A 26 0.72 -13.31 -12.12
N ASN A 27 -0.31 -12.52 -12.47
CA ASN A 27 -0.17 -11.20 -13.08
C ASN A 27 -0.25 -10.06 -12.06
N ASN A 28 0.08 -10.32 -10.80
CA ASN A 28 0.14 -9.32 -9.74
C ASN A 28 1.58 -9.12 -9.25
N ASP A 29 1.84 -7.91 -8.78
CA ASP A 29 3.03 -7.59 -8.00
C ASP A 29 2.71 -7.76 -6.50
N VAL A 30 3.61 -8.43 -5.78
CA VAL A 30 3.63 -8.40 -4.31
C VAL A 30 4.68 -7.39 -3.92
N MET A 31 4.29 -6.39 -3.15
CA MET A 31 5.12 -5.23 -2.83
C MET A 31 5.20 -4.97 -1.33
N VAL A 32 6.25 -4.26 -0.92
CA VAL A 32 6.32 -3.65 0.41
C VAL A 32 6.48 -2.15 0.28
N VAL A 33 5.87 -1.41 1.20
CA VAL A 33 5.95 0.05 1.26
C VAL A 33 6.08 0.50 2.71
N LYS A 34 6.72 1.65 2.90
CA LYS A 34 6.69 2.40 4.15
C LYS A 34 5.93 3.69 3.90
N PHE A 35 5.17 4.19 4.86
CA PHE A 35 4.67 5.54 4.77
C PHE A 35 4.41 6.17 6.13
N GLN A 36 4.40 7.50 6.15
CA GLN A 36 4.05 8.35 7.28
C GLN A 36 3.37 9.61 6.72
N GLY A 37 2.43 10.17 7.49
CA GLY A 37 1.59 11.28 7.07
C GLY A 37 0.33 10.79 6.37
N GLU A 38 -0.16 11.55 5.40
CA GLU A 38 -1.39 11.25 4.68
C GLU A 38 -1.14 11.21 3.17
N TYR A 39 -1.83 10.31 2.48
CA TYR A 39 -1.90 10.31 1.01
C TYR A 39 -3.01 11.27 0.53
N PRO A 40 -3.12 11.65 -0.75
CA PRO A 40 -4.35 12.27 -1.22
C PRO A 40 -5.55 11.30 -1.17
N PHE A 41 -6.76 11.83 -1.05
CA PHE A 41 -7.94 11.04 -1.38
C PHE A 41 -7.89 10.64 -2.86
N HIS A 42 -8.23 9.39 -3.12
CA HIS A 42 -8.23 8.80 -4.45
C HIS A 42 -9.16 7.59 -4.49
N GLN A 43 -9.39 7.09 -5.69
CA GLN A 43 -10.04 5.81 -5.94
C GLN A 43 -9.34 5.08 -7.08
N HIS A 44 -9.53 3.76 -7.09
CA HIS A 44 -9.18 2.90 -8.21
C HIS A 44 -10.46 2.44 -8.89
N ALA A 45 -10.64 2.76 -10.17
CA ALA A 45 -11.90 2.48 -10.87
C ALA A 45 -12.12 0.97 -11.11
N ASP A 46 -11.04 0.24 -11.40
CA ASP A 46 -11.11 -1.11 -11.94
C ASP A 46 -10.58 -2.19 -10.99
N THR A 47 -9.86 -1.79 -9.93
CA THR A 47 -9.11 -2.68 -9.03
C THR A 47 -9.46 -2.38 -7.57
N ASP A 48 -9.52 -3.45 -6.77
CA ASP A 48 -9.54 -3.30 -5.32
C ASP A 48 -8.12 -2.94 -4.84
N ASP A 49 -8.02 -2.19 -3.75
CA ASP A 49 -6.73 -1.85 -3.14
C ASP A 49 -6.51 -2.67 -1.86
N PHE A 50 -5.32 -3.26 -1.72
CA PHE A 50 -5.01 -4.27 -0.71
C PHE A 50 -3.91 -3.79 0.23
N PHE A 51 -4.19 -3.84 1.54
CA PHE A 51 -3.24 -3.46 2.58
C PHE A 51 -3.12 -4.56 3.64
N LEU A 52 -1.92 -5.05 3.90
CA LEU A 52 -1.60 -5.85 5.09
C LEU A 52 -0.55 -5.09 5.92
N VAL A 53 -0.93 -4.65 7.12
CA VAL A 53 0.00 -3.93 8.01
C VAL A 53 0.96 -4.93 8.64
N LEU A 54 2.25 -4.75 8.38
CA LEU A 54 3.31 -5.60 8.90
C LEU A 54 3.86 -5.07 10.24
N GLU A 55 3.98 -3.75 10.37
CA GLU A 55 4.49 -3.07 11.57
C GLU A 55 3.88 -1.67 11.66
N GLY A 56 3.53 -1.23 12.86
CA GLY A 56 2.90 0.07 13.11
C GLY A 56 1.38 0.01 13.03
N GLU A 57 0.78 1.17 12.75
CA GLU A 57 -0.67 1.36 12.65
C GLU A 57 -0.96 2.32 11.50
N MET A 58 -1.92 1.94 10.65
CA MET A 58 -2.48 2.76 9.58
C MET A 58 -3.91 3.14 9.97
N GLU A 59 -4.35 4.31 9.55
CA GLU A 59 -5.77 4.67 9.51
C GLU A 59 -6.20 4.80 8.04
N MET A 60 -7.32 4.17 7.71
CA MET A 60 -7.96 4.28 6.40
C MET A 60 -9.14 5.23 6.53
N ASP A 61 -9.05 6.39 5.88
CA ASP A 61 -10.19 7.28 5.70
C ASP A 61 -11.01 6.81 4.50
N ILE A 62 -12.33 6.75 4.67
CA ILE A 62 -13.29 6.45 3.62
C ILE A 62 -14.24 7.65 3.50
N GLU A 63 -14.50 8.13 2.30
CA GLU A 63 -15.33 9.32 2.10
C GLU A 63 -16.73 9.14 2.71
N GLY A 64 -17.13 10.08 3.57
CA GLY A 64 -18.44 10.05 4.23
C GLY A 64 -18.57 9.06 5.40
N GLU A 65 -17.51 8.32 5.75
CA GLU A 65 -17.52 7.36 6.85
C GLU A 65 -16.50 7.73 7.95
N PRO A 66 -16.68 7.22 9.19
CA PRO A 66 -15.61 7.31 10.19
C PRO A 66 -14.37 6.52 9.71
N PRO A 67 -13.15 6.90 10.09
CA PRO A 67 -11.95 6.17 9.73
C PRO A 67 -11.90 4.76 10.34
N ARG A 68 -11.11 3.87 9.74
CA ARG A 68 -10.82 2.53 10.25
C ARG A 68 -9.35 2.44 10.64
N VAL A 69 -9.07 2.02 11.87
CA VAL A 69 -7.72 1.74 12.33
C VAL A 69 -7.35 0.32 11.92
N VAL A 70 -6.16 0.14 11.34
CA VAL A 70 -5.62 -1.14 10.89
C VAL A 70 -4.23 -1.31 11.50
N LYS A 71 -4.07 -2.34 12.34
CA LYS A 71 -2.85 -2.60 13.13
C LYS A 71 -2.01 -3.70 12.53
N ALA A 72 -0.76 -3.81 12.98
CA ALA A 72 0.13 -4.91 12.61
C ALA A 72 -0.56 -6.28 12.75
N GLY A 73 -0.52 -7.07 11.67
CA GLY A 73 -1.19 -8.36 11.53
C GLY A 73 -2.61 -8.30 10.95
N GLU A 74 -3.17 -7.11 10.77
CA GLU A 74 -4.49 -6.90 10.19
C GLU A 74 -4.41 -6.50 8.71
N MET A 75 -5.44 -6.90 7.97
CA MET A 75 -5.59 -6.63 6.54
C MET A 75 -6.82 -5.77 6.30
N PHE A 76 -6.73 -4.87 5.33
CA PHE A 76 -7.83 -4.05 4.85
C PHE A 76 -7.86 -4.07 3.33
N VAL A 77 -9.04 -4.28 2.76
CA VAL A 77 -9.24 -4.23 1.31
C VAL A 77 -10.26 -3.15 1.03
N VAL A 78 -9.86 -2.19 0.19
CA VAL A 78 -10.75 -1.14 -0.29
C VAL A 78 -11.37 -1.59 -1.61
N PRO A 79 -12.69 -1.77 -1.69
CA PRO A 79 -13.33 -2.14 -2.93
C PRO A 79 -13.12 -1.07 -4.02
N LYS A 80 -12.99 -1.49 -5.27
CA LYS A 80 -12.91 -0.59 -6.42
C LYS A 80 -14.03 0.45 -6.44
N GLY A 81 -13.69 1.66 -6.85
CA GLY A 81 -14.59 2.82 -6.91
C GLY A 81 -14.88 3.48 -5.56
N VAL A 82 -14.31 2.99 -4.45
CA VAL A 82 -14.42 3.65 -3.14
C VAL A 82 -13.35 4.73 -3.02
N VAL A 83 -13.79 5.96 -2.76
CA VAL A 83 -12.91 7.10 -2.46
C VAL A 83 -12.35 6.93 -1.06
N HIS A 84 -11.03 6.86 -0.96
CA HIS A 84 -10.33 6.55 0.27
C HIS A 84 -8.97 7.24 0.35
N ARG A 85 -8.36 7.19 1.54
CA ARG A 85 -7.02 7.71 1.80
C ARG A 85 -6.34 6.94 2.94
N PRO A 86 -5.20 6.28 2.70
CA PRO A 86 -4.35 5.78 3.78
C PRO A 86 -3.62 6.95 4.46
N ARG A 87 -3.54 6.89 5.79
CA ARG A 87 -2.76 7.81 6.61
C ARG A 87 -2.12 7.08 7.78
N ALA A 88 -1.00 7.58 8.27
CA ALA A 88 -0.31 7.03 9.43
C ALA A 88 0.42 8.14 10.20
N PRO A 89 0.03 8.45 11.45
CA PRO A 89 0.70 9.47 12.26
C PRO A 89 2.18 9.17 12.54
N LYS A 90 2.53 7.88 12.56
CA LYS A 90 3.91 7.35 12.67
C LYS A 90 4.19 6.46 11.46
N GLU A 91 5.46 6.18 11.17
CA GLU A 91 5.82 5.25 10.10
C GLU A 91 5.12 3.90 10.29
N VAL A 92 4.50 3.42 9.22
CA VAL A 92 3.90 2.09 9.10
C VAL A 92 4.56 1.35 7.95
N LYS A 93 4.68 0.03 8.08
CA LYS A 93 5.20 -0.87 7.05
C LYS A 93 4.07 -1.76 6.57
N VAL A 94 3.84 -1.79 5.27
CA VAL A 94 2.67 -2.43 4.68
C VAL A 94 3.10 -3.32 3.52
N LEU A 95 2.45 -4.48 3.39
CA LEU A 95 2.48 -5.30 2.19
C LEU A 95 1.27 -4.96 1.32
N LEU A 96 1.52 -4.79 0.03
CA LEU A 96 0.52 -4.55 -1.00
C LEU A 96 0.50 -5.72 -1.98
N ILE A 97 -0.66 -5.97 -2.59
CA ILE A 97 -0.82 -6.88 -3.73
C ILE A 97 -1.69 -6.19 -4.74
N GLU A 98 -1.14 -5.94 -5.93
CA GLU A 98 -1.85 -5.20 -6.98
C GLU A 98 -1.61 -5.84 -8.35
N PRO A 99 -2.53 -5.71 -9.31
CA PRO A 99 -2.27 -6.04 -10.70
C PRO A 99 -1.03 -5.33 -11.24
N LYS A 100 -0.24 -6.01 -12.07
CA LYS A 100 0.96 -5.43 -12.67
C LYS A 100 0.63 -4.18 -13.47
N GLY A 101 1.37 -3.11 -13.21
CA GLY A 101 1.21 -1.81 -13.87
C GLY A 101 0.11 -0.91 -13.30
N GLU A 102 -0.61 -1.36 -12.26
CA GLU A 102 -1.55 -0.51 -11.54
C GLU A 102 -0.81 0.69 -10.94
N PRO A 103 -1.26 1.94 -11.14
CA PRO A 103 -0.64 3.10 -10.51
C PRO A 103 -1.12 3.24 -9.06
N ASN A 104 -0.20 3.33 -8.09
CA ASN A 104 -0.53 3.52 -6.67
C ASN A 104 -1.14 4.90 -6.35
N SER A 105 -1.33 5.77 -7.34
CA SER A 105 -1.96 7.07 -7.19
C SER A 105 -3.49 7.02 -7.36
N GLY A 106 -4.04 5.92 -7.87
CA GLY A 106 -5.41 5.89 -8.38
C GLY A 106 -5.65 7.04 -9.36
N ASP A 107 -6.73 7.79 -9.13
CA ASP A 107 -7.10 9.00 -9.87
C ASP A 107 -6.60 10.32 -9.25
N SER A 108 -5.73 10.28 -8.24
CA SER A 108 -5.19 11.51 -7.64
C SER A 108 -4.27 12.30 -8.59
N ASP A 109 -4.09 13.58 -8.28
CA ASP A 109 -3.12 14.45 -8.97
C ASP A 109 -1.65 14.13 -8.65
N ARG A 110 -1.39 13.11 -7.83
CA ARG A 110 -0.02 12.68 -7.48
C ARG A 110 0.54 11.81 -8.58
N GLN A 111 1.76 12.12 -9.02
CA GLN A 111 2.45 11.25 -9.97
C GLN A 111 2.64 9.84 -9.37
N PRO A 112 2.29 8.77 -10.11
CA PRO A 112 2.54 7.40 -9.67
C PRO A 112 4.01 7.20 -9.31
N ALA A 113 4.27 6.53 -8.19
CA ALA A 113 5.64 6.23 -7.79
C ALA A 113 6.25 5.16 -8.71
N PRO A 114 7.56 5.23 -9.00
CA PRO A 114 8.24 4.08 -9.58
C PRO A 114 8.15 2.90 -8.61
N LYS A 115 7.98 1.69 -9.15
CA LYS A 115 7.91 0.44 -8.37
C LYS A 115 9.17 -0.40 -8.61
N PRO A 116 10.34 -0.01 -8.07
CA PRO A 116 11.58 -0.75 -8.29
C PRO A 116 11.47 -2.14 -7.68
N ARG A 117 12.15 -3.10 -8.31
CA ARG A 117 12.19 -4.48 -7.84
C ARG A 117 13.43 -4.72 -6.99
N ILE A 118 13.26 -5.29 -5.80
CA ILE A 118 14.33 -5.54 -4.82
C ILE A 118 14.35 -6.96 -4.29
#